data_AF-A0A529ZHF5-F1
#
_entry.id   AF-A0A529ZHF5-F1
#
_cell.length_a   1.000
_cell.length_b   1.000
_cell.length_c   1.000
_cell.angle_alpha   90.00
_cell.angle_beta   90.00
_cell.angle_gamma   90.00
#
_symmetry.space_group_name_H-M   'P 1'
#
loop_
_entity.id
_entity.type
_entity.pdbx_description
1 polymer ?
#
loop_
_entity_poly.entity_id
_entity_poly.type
_entity_poly.pdbx_seq_one_letter_code
_entity_poly.pdbx_strand_id
1 'polypeptide(L)'
;MPARKNPAANDEKRTTTIRKPHLRGRGPHFPILDSIVQYEFEPGYVAFTMPSPKRIRVQVGPMIVADTTKALVFQESDHLPVYYFPMSDVREEFLLPSRTTTEDPFKGVATHYSLNTGITLVEDGAWR
;
A
#
# COMPACT_ATOMS: atom_id res chain seq x y z
N MET A 1 22.58 17.75 -18.58
CA MET A 1 21.55 16.70 -18.73
C MET A 1 20.19 17.37 -18.68
N PRO A 2 19.47 17.54 -19.81
CA PRO A 2 18.24 18.33 -19.80
C PRO A 2 17.08 17.52 -19.20
N ALA A 3 16.32 18.18 -18.33
CA ALA A 3 15.15 17.65 -17.65
C ALA A 3 14.08 17.21 -18.66
N ARG A 4 13.58 15.98 -18.51
CA ARG A 4 12.43 15.46 -19.25
C ARG A 4 11.18 16.21 -18.75
N LYS A 5 10.57 17.03 -19.60
CA LYS A 5 9.21 17.53 -19.38
C LYS A 5 8.24 16.34 -19.49
N ASN A 6 7.49 16.07 -18.43
CA ASN A 6 6.36 15.14 -18.51
C ASN A 6 5.19 15.83 -19.23
N PRO A 7 4.69 15.30 -20.36
CA PRO A 7 3.42 15.73 -20.90
C PRO A 7 2.29 15.24 -19.97
N ALA A 8 1.26 16.05 -19.78
CA ALA A 8 0.08 15.70 -19.00
C ALA A 8 -0.50 14.37 -19.50
N ALA A 9 -0.37 13.31 -18.70
CA ALA A 9 -0.87 11.99 -19.02
C ALA A 9 -2.34 11.92 -18.65
N ASN A 10 -3.18 11.54 -19.62
CA ASN A 10 -4.57 11.23 -19.41
C ASN A 10 -4.65 10.01 -18.47
N ASP A 11 -5.19 10.22 -17.26
CA ASP A 11 -5.03 9.34 -16.09
C ASP A 11 -6.11 8.25 -16.02
N GLU A 12 -6.38 7.59 -17.15
CA GLU A 12 -7.46 6.61 -17.26
C GLU A 12 -7.07 5.27 -16.63
N LYS A 13 -7.49 5.06 -15.37
CA LYS A 13 -7.38 3.78 -14.66
C LYS A 13 -8.25 2.73 -15.36
N ARG A 14 -7.64 1.71 -15.98
CA ARG A 14 -8.37 0.55 -16.52
C ARG A 14 -8.34 -0.63 -15.57
N THR A 15 -9.49 -0.93 -14.94
CA THR A 15 -9.70 -2.22 -14.28
C THR A 15 -9.91 -3.30 -15.34
N THR A 16 -8.94 -4.18 -15.52
CA THR A 16 -9.02 -5.27 -16.51
C THR A 16 -9.12 -6.62 -15.81
N THR A 17 -10.15 -7.41 -16.14
CA THR A 17 -10.20 -8.84 -15.81
C THR A 17 -9.18 -9.58 -16.69
N ILE A 18 -8.18 -10.22 -16.06
CA ILE A 18 -7.03 -10.79 -16.77
C ILE A 18 -7.47 -11.90 -17.74
N ARG A 19 -7.32 -11.67 -19.05
CA ARG A 19 -7.47 -12.73 -20.09
C ARG A 19 -6.17 -13.49 -20.40
N LYS A 20 -5.00 -13.08 -19.89
CA LYS A 20 -3.70 -13.69 -20.25
C LYS A 20 -2.91 -14.28 -19.07
N PRO A 21 -2.47 -15.56 -19.16
CA PRO A 21 -1.82 -16.28 -18.04
C PRO A 21 -0.50 -15.67 -17.53
N HIS A 22 0.26 -14.98 -18.38
CA HIS A 22 1.62 -14.51 -18.09
C HIS A 22 1.68 -13.19 -17.29
N LEU A 23 0.53 -12.58 -16.97
CA LEU A 23 0.41 -11.42 -16.08
C LEU A 23 -0.10 -11.81 -14.68
N ARG A 24 -0.32 -13.10 -14.44
CA ARG A 24 -0.54 -13.66 -13.09
C ARG A 24 0.80 -13.56 -12.37
N GLY A 25 0.81 -13.04 -11.14
CA GLY A 25 2.01 -12.68 -10.38
C GLY A 25 3.21 -13.60 -10.61
N ARG A 26 4.41 -13.00 -10.74
CA ARG A 26 5.66 -13.66 -11.18
C ARG A 26 6.23 -14.73 -10.20
N GLY A 27 5.40 -15.57 -9.58
CA GLY A 27 5.87 -16.64 -8.70
C GLY A 27 4.85 -17.75 -8.47
N PRO A 28 5.30 -19.01 -8.27
CA PRO A 28 4.45 -20.20 -8.15
C PRO A 28 3.59 -20.26 -6.88
N HIS A 29 3.78 -19.34 -5.94
CA HIS A 29 3.06 -19.29 -4.66
C HIS A 29 2.04 -18.16 -4.54
N PHE A 30 1.87 -17.34 -5.59
CA PHE A 30 0.87 -16.28 -5.55
C PHE A 30 -0.50 -16.82 -5.99
N PRO A 31 -1.58 -16.49 -5.25
CA PRO A 31 -2.93 -16.85 -5.68
C PRO A 31 -3.21 -16.24 -7.05
N ILE A 32 -4.12 -16.87 -7.78
CA ILE A 32 -4.65 -16.30 -9.01
C ILE A 32 -5.35 -14.99 -8.63
N LEU A 33 -4.86 -13.87 -9.16
CA LEU A 33 -5.43 -12.55 -8.90
C LEU A 33 -6.61 -12.34 -9.84
N ASP A 34 -7.80 -12.19 -9.27
CA ASP A 34 -9.03 -11.96 -10.05
C ASP A 34 -9.05 -10.55 -10.68
N SER A 35 -8.35 -9.60 -10.07
CA SER A 35 -8.22 -8.22 -10.54
C SER A 35 -6.83 -7.65 -10.27
N ILE A 36 -6.24 -7.02 -11.28
CA ILE A 36 -5.03 -6.19 -11.15
C ILE A 36 -5.32 -4.81 -11.72
N VAL A 37 -4.64 -3.80 -11.20
CA VAL A 37 -4.62 -2.47 -11.82
C VAL A 37 -3.38 -2.37 -12.69
N GLN A 38 -3.56 -1.97 -13.95
CA GLN A 38 -2.50 -1.65 -14.89
C GLN A 38 -2.70 -0.23 -15.41
N TYR A 39 -1.61 0.51 -15.55
CA TYR A 39 -1.62 1.89 -16.02
C TYR A 39 -1.03 1.98 -17.43
N GLU A 40 -1.65 2.77 -18.31
CA GLU A 40 -1.24 2.85 -19.72
C GLU A 40 0.13 3.50 -19.92
N PHE A 41 0.50 4.46 -19.06
CA PHE A 41 1.78 5.17 -19.17
C PHE A 41 2.97 4.40 -18.58
N GLU A 42 2.71 3.34 -17.81
CA GLU A 42 3.72 2.35 -17.39
C GLU A 42 3.26 0.92 -17.71
N PRO A 43 3.33 0.51 -18.99
CA PRO A 43 2.95 -0.84 -19.39
C PRO A 43 3.78 -1.90 -18.65
N GLY A 44 3.09 -2.75 -17.89
CA GLY A 44 3.71 -3.83 -17.10
C GLY A 44 3.92 -3.49 -15.62
N TYR A 45 3.58 -2.28 -15.19
CA TYR A 45 3.37 -1.99 -13.77
C TYR A 45 2.16 -2.75 -13.26
N VAL A 46 2.32 -3.44 -12.13
CA VAL A 46 1.27 -4.25 -11.54
C VAL A 46 1.17 -3.91 -10.05
N ALA A 47 -0.03 -3.53 -9.64
CA ALA A 47 -0.37 -3.26 -8.25
C ALA A 47 -1.63 -4.06 -7.87
N PHE A 48 -1.58 -4.76 -6.75
CA PHE A 48 -2.70 -5.55 -6.25
C PHE A 48 -2.62 -5.80 -4.74
N THR A 49 -3.77 -6.11 -4.16
CA THR A 49 -3.90 -6.53 -2.76
C THR A 49 -4.35 -7.98 -2.66
N MET A 50 -3.91 -8.68 -1.63
CA MET A 50 -4.43 -10.00 -1.26
C MET A 50 -4.67 -10.07 0.25
N PRO A 51 -5.62 -10.88 0.73
CA PRO A 51 -5.72 -11.19 2.15
C PRO A 51 -4.42 -11.82 2.67
N SER A 52 -3.94 -11.35 3.82
CA SER A 52 -2.86 -12.02 4.55
C SER A 52 -3.42 -13.27 5.24
N PRO A 53 -2.81 -14.45 5.06
CA PRO A 53 -3.24 -15.67 5.77
C PRO A 53 -2.77 -15.71 7.23
N LYS A 54 -2.00 -14.71 7.68
CA LYS A 54 -1.39 -14.66 9.01
C LYS A 54 -1.96 -13.51 9.84
N ARG A 55 -1.94 -13.68 11.15
CA ARG A 55 -2.11 -12.58 12.11
C ARG A 55 -0.91 -11.65 12.00
N ILE A 56 -1.15 -10.37 11.74
CA ILE A 56 -0.11 -9.34 11.64
C ILE A 56 -0.28 -8.36 12.81
N ARG A 57 0.84 -8.04 13.45
CA ARG A 57 0.91 -7.06 14.54
C ARG A 57 1.90 -5.97 14.21
N VAL A 58 1.52 -4.72 14.49
CA VAL A 58 2.43 -3.57 14.49
C VAL A 58 2.78 -3.27 15.94
N GLN A 59 4.07 -3.26 16.24
CA GLN A 59 4.59 -2.99 17.57
C GLN A 59 5.53 -1.79 17.52
N VAL A 60 5.33 -0.85 18.44
CA VAL A 60 6.20 0.31 18.65
C VAL A 60 6.66 0.28 20.11
N GLY A 61 7.95 -0.02 20.31
CA GLY A 61 8.48 -0.30 21.65
C GLY A 61 7.75 -1.48 22.29
N PRO A 62 7.21 -1.36 23.52
CA PRO A 62 6.45 -2.43 24.17
C PRO A 62 4.96 -2.46 23.79
N MET A 63 4.47 -1.48 23.02
CA MET A 63 3.04 -1.34 22.74
C MET A 63 2.67 -1.94 21.38
N ILE A 64 1.58 -2.71 21.36
CA ILE A 64 0.93 -3.13 20.12
C ILE A 64 0.02 -1.99 19.65
N VAL A 65 0.27 -1.47 18.46
CA VAL A 65 -0.47 -0.37 17.82
C VAL A 65 -1.58 -0.90 16.91
N ALA A 66 -1.37 -2.06 16.29
CA ALA A 66 -2.40 -2.75 15.51
C ALA A 66 -2.22 -4.26 15.64
N ASP A 67 -3.32 -5.01 15.67
CA ASP A 67 -3.32 -6.47 15.71
C ASP A 67 -4.52 -7.02 14.95
N THR A 68 -4.28 -7.62 13.78
CA THR A 68 -5.35 -8.09 12.90
C THR A 68 -5.08 -9.47 12.31
N THR A 69 -6.15 -10.20 12.03
CA THR A 69 -6.14 -11.40 11.17
C THR A 69 -6.72 -11.10 9.78
N LYS A 70 -7.07 -9.84 9.51
CA LYS A 70 -7.74 -9.37 8.29
C LYS A 70 -6.88 -8.36 7.52
N ALA A 71 -5.56 -8.39 7.71
CA ALA A 71 -4.66 -7.52 6.96
C ALA A 71 -4.72 -7.84 5.46
N LEU A 72 -4.57 -6.81 4.63
CA LEU A 72 -4.28 -6.98 3.22
C LEU A 72 -2.78 -6.80 3.01
N VAL A 73 -2.16 -7.67 2.22
CA VAL A 73 -0.81 -7.44 1.69
C VAL A 73 -0.93 -6.77 0.32
N PHE A 74 -0.38 -5.58 0.19
CA PHE A 74 -0.23 -4.86 -1.07
C PHE A 74 1.12 -5.17 -1.68
N GLN A 75 1.11 -5.50 -2.95
CA GLN A 75 2.27 -5.78 -3.77
C GLN A 75 2.26 -4.85 -4.96
N GLU A 76 3.43 -4.32 -5.26
CA GLU A 76 3.64 -3.39 -6.35
C GLU A 76 4.99 -3.64 -6.98
N SER A 77 5.07 -3.45 -8.30
CA SER A 77 6.31 -3.62 -9.06
C SER A 77 7.46 -2.86 -8.40
N ASP A 78 8.60 -3.54 -8.22
CA ASP A 78 9.86 -2.99 -7.72
C ASP A 78 9.84 -2.41 -6.29
N HIS A 79 8.79 -2.71 -5.51
CA HIS A 79 8.67 -2.32 -4.11
C HIS A 79 8.53 -3.52 -3.18
N LEU A 80 8.91 -3.34 -1.91
CA LEU A 80 8.64 -4.35 -0.88
C LEU A 80 7.14 -4.39 -0.56
N PRO A 81 6.58 -5.56 -0.21
CA PRO A 81 5.19 -5.66 0.18
C PRO A 81 4.85 -4.80 1.40
N VAL A 82 3.68 -4.18 1.37
CA VAL A 82 3.13 -3.34 2.44
C VAL A 82 1.89 -4.01 3.03
N TYR A 83 1.66 -3.88 4.33
CA TYR A 83 0.42 -4.36 4.97
C TYR A 83 -0.55 -3.21 5.24
N TYR A 84 -1.79 -3.36 4.77
CA TYR A 84 -2.92 -2.52 5.15
C TYR A 84 -3.72 -3.18 6.26
N PHE A 85 -4.09 -2.39 7.26
CA PHE A 85 -4.86 -2.81 8.41
C PHE A 85 -6.28 -2.22 8.33
N PRO A 86 -7.32 -2.98 8.68
CA PRO A 86 -8.63 -2.37 8.90
C PRO A 86 -8.54 -1.44 10.11
N MET A 87 -9.11 -0.23 10.00
CA MET A 87 -9.02 0.77 11.07
C MET A 87 -9.59 0.27 12.41
N SER A 88 -10.60 -0.62 12.37
CA SER A 88 -11.19 -1.24 13.56
C SER A 88 -10.19 -2.04 14.42
N ASP A 89 -9.09 -2.46 13.82
CA ASP A 89 -8.05 -3.27 14.47
C ASP A 89 -6.79 -2.44 14.76
N VAL A 90 -6.84 -1.13 14.50
CA VAL A 90 -5.81 -0.14 14.81
C VAL A 90 -6.22 0.62 16.07
N ARG A 91 -5.28 0.79 16.99
CA ARG A 91 -5.47 1.58 18.21
C ARG A 91 -5.28 3.06 17.91
N GLU A 92 -6.38 3.72 17.53
CA GLU A 92 -6.38 5.11 17.08
C GLU A 92 -5.83 6.09 18.12
N GLU A 93 -5.87 5.75 19.41
CA GLU A 93 -5.29 6.57 20.47
C GLU A 93 -3.77 6.78 20.33
N PHE A 94 -3.10 5.95 19.53
CA PHE A 94 -1.67 6.09 19.22
C PHE A 94 -1.39 6.84 17.91
N LEU A 95 -2.42 7.19 17.14
CA LEU A 95 -2.27 7.90 15.88
C LEU A 95 -2.32 9.41 16.11
N LEU A 96 -1.22 10.09 15.81
CA LEU A 96 -1.17 11.55 15.78
C LEU A 96 -1.15 12.02 14.34
N PRO A 97 -2.14 12.80 13.87
CA PRO A 97 -2.12 13.36 12.54
C PRO A 97 -0.85 14.16 12.28
N SER A 98 -0.16 13.84 11.19
CA SER A 98 0.98 14.62 10.71
C SER A 98 0.51 15.68 9.72
N ARG A 99 1.36 16.70 9.51
CA ARG A 99 1.18 17.67 8.40
C ARG A 99 1.70 17.10 7.07
N THR A 100 2.40 15.97 7.11
CA THR A 100 2.95 15.30 5.94
C THR A 100 1.84 14.65 5.12
N THR A 101 1.79 15.01 3.85
CA THR A 101 0.99 14.32 2.83
C THR A 101 1.89 13.98 1.67
N THR A 102 1.65 12.83 1.05
CA THR A 102 2.37 12.40 -0.15
C THR A 102 1.36 12.12 -1.24
N GLU A 103 1.61 12.67 -2.42
CA GLU A 103 0.80 12.42 -3.61
C GLU A 103 1.54 11.46 -4.53
N ASP A 104 0.86 10.36 -4.87
CA ASP A 104 1.32 9.37 -5.84
C ASP A 104 0.33 9.37 -7.01
N PRO A 105 0.79 9.49 -8.27
CA PRO A 105 -0.10 9.54 -9.44
C PRO A 105 -1.06 8.34 -9.54
N PHE A 106 -0.66 7.19 -9.02
CA PHE A 106 -1.41 5.95 -9.10
C PHE A 106 -2.33 5.75 -7.89
N LYS A 107 -1.82 6.02 -6.69
CA LYS A 107 -2.47 5.71 -5.41
C LYS A 107 -3.26 6.88 -4.83
N GLY A 108 -3.06 8.09 -5.36
CA GLY A 108 -3.69 9.32 -4.87
C GLY A 108 -2.92 9.93 -3.70
N VAL A 109 -3.64 10.63 -2.83
CA VAL A 109 -3.05 11.35 -1.69
C VAL A 109 -3.10 10.47 -0.45
N ALA A 110 -1.94 10.27 0.17
CA ALA A 110 -1.81 9.64 1.48
C ALA A 110 -1.61 10.69 2.56
N THR A 111 -2.36 10.59 3.65
CA THR A 111 -2.18 11.39 4.88
C THR A 111 -1.36 10.60 5.88
N HIS A 112 -0.27 11.17 6.37
CA HIS A 112 0.62 10.50 7.32
C HIS A 112 0.19 10.73 8.77
N TYR A 113 0.56 9.77 9.62
CA TYR A 113 0.36 9.78 11.06
C TYR A 113 1.67 9.41 11.75
N SER A 114 2.03 10.18 12.76
CA SER A 114 3.06 9.79 13.71
C SER A 114 2.47 8.80 14.71
N LEU A 115 3.21 7.75 15.05
CA LEU A 115 2.82 6.76 16.04
C LEU A 115 3.38 7.18 17.40
N ASN A 116 2.50 7.53 18.34
CA ASN A 116 2.90 7.95 19.68
C ASN A 116 2.30 7.02 20.74
N THR A 117 3.16 6.23 21.38
CA THR A 117 2.77 5.29 22.43
C THR A 117 2.88 5.88 23.85
N GLY A 118 3.20 7.16 23.96
CA GLY A 118 3.58 7.85 25.21
C GLY A 118 5.02 7.57 25.65
N ILE A 119 5.62 6.49 25.17
CA ILE A 119 7.01 6.09 25.47
C ILE A 119 7.91 6.29 24.25
N THR A 120 7.37 6.03 23.05
CA THR A 120 8.10 6.12 21.80
C THR A 120 7.26 6.90 20.80
N LEU A 121 7.91 7.85 20.13
CA LEU A 121 7.37 8.57 19.00
C LEU A 121 8.08 8.08 17.73
N VAL A 122 7.30 7.64 16.75
CA VAL A 122 7.77 7.38 15.39
C VAL A 122 7.10 8.40 14.49
N GLU A 123 7.87 9.36 13.98
CA GLU A 123 7.36 10.36 13.05
C GLU A 123 6.96 9.71 11.72
N ASP A 124 5.79 10.08 11.20
CA ASP A 124 5.26 9.60 9.92
C ASP A 124 5.27 8.06 9.78
N GLY A 125 5.04 7.35 10.89
CA GLY A 125 5.13 5.89 10.98
C GLY A 125 3.95 5.12 10.36
N ALA A 126 2.89 5.81 9.93
CA ALA A 126 1.74 5.22 9.25
C ALA A 126 1.09 6.20 8.26
N TRP A 127 0.28 5.69 7.33
CA TRP A 127 -0.46 6.51 6.37
C TRP A 127 -1.85 5.93 6.07
N ARG A 128 -2.75 6.78 5.56
CA ARG A 128 -4.06 6.39 5.01
C ARG A 128 -4.37 7.12 3.72
#